data_AF-A0A849V003-F1
#
_entry.id   AF-A0A849V003-F1
#
_cell.length_a   1.000
_cell.length_b   1.000
_cell.length_c   1.000
_cell.angle_alpha   90.00
_cell.angle_beta   90.00
_cell.angle_gamma   90.00
#
_symmetry.space_group_name_H-M   'P 1'
#
loop_
_entity.id
_entity.type
_entity.pdbx_description
1 polymer ?
#
loop_
_entity_poly.entity_id
_entity_poly.type
_entity_poly.pdbx_seq_one_letter_code
_entity_poly.pdbx_strand_id
1 'polypeptide(L)'
;MLLETYQAKGLLTVTLVNGQTSTAGVYAYRGDLVLKEGALRDGSLTDRKPPEALFIHSALIIENDKIKFINGLLPILDLLPVFVEKYKADIAPDAIALIYVENIGKALKVELEGVTYELLPFKEGLVWNELLEELYIEKSELKNQSAEDKVAIAYESAKSRKSKAPLVSYQEAQDSTFVVVKDAAVGAI
;
A
#
# COMPACT_ATOMS: atom_id res chain seq x y z
N MET A 1 14.22 8.84 -11.28
CA MET A 1 13.92 7.71 -10.38
C MET A 1 12.41 7.57 -10.23
N LEU A 2 11.86 6.36 -10.04
CA LEU A 2 10.41 6.09 -10.07
C LEU A 2 9.57 7.02 -9.18
N LEU A 3 9.97 7.25 -7.91
CA LEU A 3 9.21 8.10 -6.98
C LEU A 3 9.22 9.58 -7.41
N GLU A 4 10.29 10.07 -8.05
CA GLU A 4 10.31 11.42 -8.63
C GLU A 4 9.30 11.53 -9.76
N THR A 5 9.15 10.48 -10.58
CA THR A 5 8.16 10.43 -11.66
C THR A 5 6.75 10.45 -11.09
N TYR A 6 6.49 9.70 -10.01
CA TYR A 6 5.20 9.72 -9.33
C TYR A 6 4.91 11.09 -8.70
N GLN A 7 5.90 11.70 -8.05
CA GLN A 7 5.78 13.04 -7.47
C GLN A 7 5.45 14.09 -8.55
N ALA A 8 6.17 14.07 -9.68
CA ALA A 8 5.95 15.01 -10.78
C ALA A 8 4.57 14.83 -11.44
N LYS A 9 4.04 13.61 -11.44
CA LYS A 9 2.68 13.31 -11.92
C LYS A 9 1.58 13.56 -10.88
N GLY A 10 1.94 14.00 -9.67
CA GLY A 10 0.97 14.22 -8.58
C GLY A 10 0.36 12.93 -8.03
N LEU A 11 1.09 11.80 -8.12
CA LEU A 11 0.62 10.48 -7.69
C LEU A 11 0.97 10.13 -6.24
N LEU A 12 1.77 10.97 -5.58
CA LEU A 12 2.13 10.84 -4.16
C LEU A 12 1.42 11.94 -3.37
N THR A 13 0.70 11.56 -2.32
CA THR A 13 0.08 12.51 -1.37
C THR A 13 0.34 12.06 0.05
N VAL A 14 0.17 12.96 1.03
CA VAL A 14 0.41 12.68 2.46
C VAL A 14 1.77 12.00 2.70
N THR A 15 2.83 12.51 2.05
CA THR A 15 4.17 11.92 2.10
C THR A 15 4.77 12.03 3.50
N LEU A 16 5.08 10.89 4.09
CA LEU A 16 5.74 10.73 5.39
C LEU A 16 7.22 10.34 5.24
N VAL A 17 7.53 9.53 4.22
CA VAL A 17 8.89 9.06 3.88
C VAL A 17 9.02 9.11 2.37
N ASN A 18 10.12 9.65 1.85
CA ASN A 18 10.45 9.60 0.43
C ASN A 18 11.94 9.87 0.27
N GLY A 19 12.75 8.81 0.24
CA GLY A 19 14.19 8.94 0.30
C GLY A 19 14.94 7.65 0.03
N GLN A 20 16.26 7.78 -0.07
CA GLN A 20 17.16 6.63 -0.18
C GLN A 20 17.38 6.02 1.21
N THR A 21 17.37 4.69 1.29
CA THR A 21 17.77 3.95 2.49
C THR A 21 19.29 4.02 2.69
N SER A 22 19.80 3.45 3.78
CA SER A 22 21.24 3.22 3.98
C SER A 22 21.86 2.33 2.88
N THR A 23 21.06 1.54 2.17
CA THR A 23 21.50 0.77 1.01
C THR A 23 21.40 1.62 -0.26
N ALA A 24 22.55 1.89 -0.89
CA ALA A 24 22.60 2.65 -2.13
C ALA A 24 21.76 1.98 -3.23
N GLY A 25 20.99 2.80 -3.96
CA GLY A 25 20.06 2.37 -5.01
C GLY A 25 18.71 1.83 -4.51
N VAL A 26 18.51 1.71 -3.19
CA VAL A 26 17.25 1.27 -2.59
C VAL A 26 16.54 2.49 -1.97
N TYR A 27 15.31 2.73 -2.40
CA TYR A 27 14.50 3.87 -1.98
C TYR A 27 13.25 3.42 -1.26
N ALA A 28 12.86 4.18 -0.24
CA ALA A 28 11.66 3.93 0.54
C ALA A 28 10.66 5.07 0.37
N TYR A 29 9.38 4.71 0.32
CA TYR A 29 8.27 5.64 0.37
C TYR A 29 7.29 5.23 1.44
N ARG A 30 6.74 6.22 2.16
CA ARG A 30 5.52 6.08 2.95
C ARG A 30 4.62 7.28 2.75
N GLY A 31 3.33 7.02 2.54
CA GLY A 31 2.30 8.04 2.30
C GLY A 31 1.13 7.42 1.56
N ASP A 32 0.34 8.22 0.85
CA ASP A 32 -0.80 7.75 0.09
C ASP A 32 -0.48 7.78 -1.42
N LEU A 33 -0.79 6.68 -2.12
CA LEU A 33 -0.71 6.63 -3.59
C LEU A 33 -2.07 6.94 -4.20
N VAL A 34 -2.05 7.74 -5.27
CA VAL A 34 -3.26 8.08 -6.03
C VAL A 34 -3.68 6.93 -6.95
N LEU A 35 -4.80 6.29 -6.65
CA LEU A 35 -5.39 5.27 -7.53
C LEU A 35 -6.26 5.90 -8.61
N LYS A 36 -7.08 6.88 -8.24
CA LYS A 36 -7.93 7.65 -9.16
C LYS A 36 -7.72 9.14 -8.92
N GLU A 37 -7.23 9.81 -9.95
CA GLU A 37 -6.99 11.26 -9.91
C GLU A 37 -8.33 12.01 -9.85
N GLY A 38 -8.36 13.12 -9.12
CA GLY A 38 -9.51 14.02 -9.17
C GLY A 38 -9.61 14.71 -10.53
N ALA A 39 -10.84 15.01 -10.94
CA ALA A 39 -11.11 15.85 -12.10
C ALA A 39 -10.40 17.21 -11.99
N LEU A 40 -10.04 17.80 -13.12
CA LEU A 40 -9.59 19.19 -13.18
C LEU A 40 -10.68 20.12 -12.64
N ARG A 41 -10.28 21.16 -11.92
CA ARG A 41 -11.21 22.24 -11.54
C ARG A 41 -11.59 23.04 -12.77
N ASP A 42 -12.81 23.57 -12.76
CA ASP A 42 -13.35 24.34 -13.87
C ASP A 42 -12.41 25.49 -14.24
N GLY A 43 -12.01 25.55 -15.52
CA GLY A 43 -11.09 26.57 -16.03
C GLY A 43 -9.60 26.32 -15.75
N SER A 44 -9.23 25.22 -15.11
CA SER A 44 -7.82 24.86 -14.85
C SER A 44 -7.31 23.75 -15.76
N LEU A 45 -6.06 23.89 -16.22
CA LEU A 45 -5.33 22.85 -16.96
C LEU A 45 -4.42 22.01 -16.06
N THR A 46 -4.23 22.41 -14.80
CA THR A 46 -3.23 21.83 -13.89
C THR A 46 -3.74 21.58 -12.47
N ASP A 47 -4.76 22.30 -12.00
CA ASP A 47 -5.33 22.17 -10.66
C ASP A 47 -6.44 21.12 -10.65
N ARG A 48 -6.25 20.08 -9.84
CA ARG A 48 -7.17 18.95 -9.68
C ARG A 48 -7.91 19.03 -8.35
N LYS A 49 -9.13 18.51 -8.34
CA LYS A 49 -9.82 18.15 -7.09
C LYS A 49 -9.02 17.07 -6.35
N PRO A 50 -9.29 16.84 -5.04
CA PRO A 50 -8.69 15.73 -4.32
C PRO A 50 -8.88 14.39 -5.06
N PRO A 51 -7.94 13.44 -4.95
CA PRO A 51 -8.07 12.11 -5.51
C PRO A 51 -9.39 11.45 -5.15
N GLU A 52 -9.99 10.75 -6.10
CA GLU A 52 -11.26 10.01 -5.90
C GLU A 52 -11.03 8.68 -5.17
N ALA A 53 -9.83 8.12 -5.28
CA ALA A 53 -9.43 6.92 -4.57
C ALA A 53 -7.92 6.90 -4.30
N LEU A 54 -7.56 6.39 -3.12
CA LEU A 54 -6.19 6.31 -2.63
C LEU A 54 -5.86 4.88 -2.20
N PHE A 55 -4.59 4.51 -2.31
CA PHE A 55 -4.00 3.42 -1.56
C PHE A 55 -3.32 4.04 -0.33
N ILE A 56 -3.99 3.88 0.81
CA ILE A 56 -3.80 4.70 2.00
C ILE A 56 -2.66 4.14 2.84
N HIS A 57 -1.87 5.02 3.46
CA HIS A 57 -0.76 4.67 4.35
C HIS A 57 0.20 3.65 3.75
N SER A 58 0.38 3.74 2.43
CA SER A 58 1.26 2.84 1.69
C SER A 58 2.69 2.93 2.20
N ALA A 59 3.39 1.81 2.12
CA ALA A 59 4.83 1.69 2.34
C ALA A 59 5.41 0.91 1.16
N LEU A 60 6.37 1.51 0.45
CA LEU A 60 6.99 0.92 -0.73
C LEU A 60 8.51 0.85 -0.57
N ILE A 61 9.10 -0.20 -1.15
CA ILE A 61 10.54 -0.24 -1.48
C ILE A 61 10.70 -0.27 -2.99
N ILE A 62 11.56 0.62 -3.50
CA ILE A 62 11.94 0.70 -4.91
C ILE A 62 13.41 0.30 -5.05
N GLU A 63 13.68 -0.65 -5.94
CA GLU A 63 15.01 -1.11 -6.29
C GLU A 63 15.05 -1.34 -7.81
N ASN A 64 16.13 -0.91 -8.48
CA ASN A 64 16.28 -1.04 -9.94
C ASN A 64 15.08 -0.47 -10.72
N ASP A 65 14.55 0.68 -10.25
CA ASP A 65 13.38 1.37 -10.81
C ASP A 65 12.09 0.52 -10.83
N LYS A 66 12.00 -0.48 -9.94
CA LYS A 66 10.82 -1.33 -9.75
C LYS A 66 10.37 -1.37 -8.30
N ILE A 67 9.07 -1.48 -8.08
CA ILE A 67 8.47 -1.68 -6.76
C ILE A 67 8.72 -3.14 -6.33
N LYS A 68 9.46 -3.31 -5.23
CA LYS A 68 9.81 -4.61 -4.62
C LYS A 68 8.97 -4.95 -3.40
N PHE A 69 8.48 -3.95 -2.69
CA PHE A 69 7.63 -4.11 -1.52
C PHE A 69 6.40 -3.22 -1.65
N ILE A 70 5.24 -3.78 -1.33
CA ILE A 70 3.95 -3.09 -1.36
C ILE A 70 3.24 -3.40 -0.05
N ASN A 71 3.02 -2.37 0.75
CA ASN A 71 2.08 -2.41 1.87
C ASN A 71 1.21 -1.15 1.84
N GLY A 72 0.04 -1.22 2.47
CA GLY A 72 -0.91 -0.12 2.57
C GLY A 72 -2.33 -0.63 2.79
N LEU A 73 -3.30 0.26 2.71
CA LEU A 73 -4.72 -0.01 2.94
C LEU A 73 -5.58 0.34 1.72
N LEU A 74 -6.41 -0.61 1.32
CA LEU A 74 -7.52 -0.40 0.41
C LEU A 74 -8.84 -0.38 1.21
N PRO A 75 -9.62 0.71 1.15
CA PRO A 75 -10.94 0.77 1.79
C PRO A 75 -11.91 -0.32 1.29
N ILE A 76 -11.78 -0.69 0.02
CA ILE A 76 -12.57 -1.77 -0.60
C ILE A 76 -11.70 -2.59 -1.55
N LEU A 77 -11.95 -3.89 -1.61
CA LEU A 77 -11.23 -4.84 -2.47
C LEU A 77 -11.28 -4.47 -3.96
N ASP A 78 -12.35 -3.80 -4.40
CA ASP A 78 -12.52 -3.35 -5.79
C ASP A 78 -11.46 -2.33 -6.25
N LEU A 79 -10.72 -1.74 -5.32
CA LEU A 79 -9.59 -0.85 -5.65
C LEU A 79 -8.31 -1.61 -5.98
N LEU A 80 -8.22 -2.92 -5.69
CA LEU A 80 -7.03 -3.71 -5.99
C LEU A 80 -6.75 -3.77 -7.51
N PRO A 81 -7.72 -4.12 -8.39
CA PRO A 81 -7.49 -4.06 -9.83
C PRO A 81 -7.15 -2.65 -10.34
N VAL A 82 -7.69 -1.60 -9.70
CA VAL A 82 -7.36 -0.20 -10.06
C VAL A 82 -5.89 0.10 -9.74
N PHE A 83 -5.40 -0.35 -8.59
CA PHE A 83 -3.98 -0.27 -8.25
C PHE A 83 -3.13 -1.04 -9.25
N VAL A 84 -3.47 -2.31 -9.51
CA VAL A 84 -2.71 -3.15 -10.44
C VAL A 84 -2.66 -2.52 -11.83
N GLU A 85 -3.79 -2.10 -12.39
CA GLU A 85 -3.81 -1.52 -13.73
C GLU A 85 -2.95 -0.25 -13.83
N LYS A 86 -2.97 0.60 -12.80
CA LYS A 86 -2.22 1.86 -12.81
C LYS A 86 -0.71 1.66 -12.61
N TYR A 87 -0.31 0.68 -11.82
CA TYR A 87 1.08 0.52 -11.36
C TYR A 87 1.80 -0.75 -11.86
N LYS A 88 1.11 -1.70 -12.51
CA LYS A 88 1.68 -3.00 -12.94
C LYS A 88 2.97 -2.91 -13.75
N ALA A 89 3.14 -1.86 -14.56
CA ALA A 89 4.35 -1.66 -15.34
C ALA A 89 5.59 -1.47 -14.46
N ASP A 90 5.41 -0.97 -13.24
CA ASP A 90 6.48 -0.62 -12.31
C ASP A 90 6.66 -1.66 -11.20
N ILE A 91 5.73 -2.62 -11.06
CA ILE A 91 5.81 -3.69 -10.07
C ILE A 91 6.81 -4.76 -10.55
N ALA A 92 7.72 -5.16 -9.67
CA ALA A 92 8.64 -6.25 -9.98
C ALA A 92 7.90 -7.61 -9.97
N PRO A 93 8.27 -8.58 -10.83
CA PRO A 93 7.64 -9.91 -10.83
C PRO A 93 7.77 -10.67 -9.50
N ASP A 94 8.82 -10.36 -8.73
CA ASP A 94 9.13 -10.91 -7.42
C ASP A 94 8.71 -9.99 -6.26
N ALA A 95 7.84 -9.00 -6.52
CA ALA A 95 7.40 -8.07 -5.49
C ALA A 95 6.63 -8.77 -4.37
N ILE A 96 6.88 -8.34 -3.14
CA ILE A 96 6.16 -8.79 -1.96
C ILE A 96 5.05 -7.78 -1.66
N ALA A 97 3.80 -8.23 -1.77
CA ALA A 97 2.62 -7.40 -1.52
C ALA A 97 1.80 -7.90 -0.33
N LEU A 98 1.79 -7.12 0.75
CA LEU A 98 0.97 -7.33 1.95
C LEU A 98 -0.02 -6.17 2.06
N ILE A 99 -1.25 -6.36 1.61
CA ILE A 99 -2.23 -5.27 1.49
C ILE A 99 -3.34 -5.46 2.50
N TYR A 100 -3.59 -4.44 3.31
CA TYR A 100 -4.72 -4.39 4.21
C TYR A 100 -5.98 -3.98 3.46
N VAL A 101 -7.12 -4.61 3.77
CA VAL A 101 -8.41 -4.35 3.12
C VAL A 101 -9.51 -4.29 4.17
N GLU A 102 -10.31 -3.22 4.22
CA GLU A 102 -11.34 -3.05 5.26
C GLU A 102 -12.52 -4.01 5.11
N ASN A 103 -12.84 -4.38 3.86
CA ASN A 103 -14.09 -5.06 3.53
C ASN A 103 -13.97 -6.57 3.27
N ILE A 104 -12.92 -7.21 3.81
CA ILE A 104 -12.73 -8.67 3.81
C ILE A 104 -12.65 -9.22 5.23
N GLY A 105 -13.16 -10.43 5.46
CA GLY A 105 -13.26 -11.00 6.81
C GLY A 105 -12.12 -11.93 7.21
N LYS A 106 -11.32 -12.37 6.24
CA LYS A 106 -10.22 -13.33 6.44
C LYS A 106 -9.08 -12.99 5.49
N ALA A 107 -7.86 -13.34 5.90
CA ALA A 107 -6.72 -13.25 5.03
C ALA A 107 -6.86 -14.22 3.84
N LEU A 108 -6.54 -13.74 2.65
CA LEU A 108 -6.57 -14.50 1.40
C LEU A 108 -5.46 -14.01 0.47
N LYS A 109 -5.15 -14.78 -0.57
CA LYS A 109 -4.22 -14.36 -1.62
C LYS A 109 -4.95 -14.37 -2.95
N VAL A 110 -4.62 -13.40 -3.80
CA VAL A 110 -5.03 -13.36 -5.20
C VAL A 110 -3.81 -13.13 -6.08
N GLU A 111 -3.81 -13.71 -7.27
CA GLU A 111 -2.79 -13.45 -8.28
C GLU A 111 -3.38 -12.56 -9.38
N LEU A 112 -2.71 -11.44 -9.68
CA LEU A 112 -3.07 -10.53 -10.77
C LEU A 112 -1.80 -10.13 -11.51
N GLU A 113 -1.82 -10.20 -12.84
CA GLU A 113 -0.66 -9.88 -13.70
C GLU A 113 0.63 -10.64 -13.30
N GLY A 114 0.50 -11.87 -12.78
CA GLY A 114 1.63 -12.72 -12.36
C GLY A 114 2.25 -12.35 -11.01
N VAL A 115 1.67 -11.41 -10.26
CA VAL A 115 2.09 -11.03 -8.90
C VAL A 115 1.05 -11.52 -7.89
N THR A 116 1.52 -12.12 -6.81
CA THR A 116 0.65 -12.53 -5.69
C THR A 116 0.48 -11.37 -4.71
N TYR A 117 -0.77 -11.00 -4.47
CA TYR A 117 -1.19 -10.03 -3.46
C TYR A 117 -1.76 -10.78 -2.26
N GLU A 118 -1.08 -10.70 -1.13
CA GLU A 118 -1.64 -11.19 0.12
C GLU A 118 -2.49 -10.10 0.76
N LEU A 119 -3.78 -10.41 0.94
CA LEU A 119 -4.77 -9.49 1.44
C LEU A 119 -5.07 -9.83 2.90
N LEU A 120 -4.93 -8.83 3.78
CA LEU A 120 -5.12 -8.94 5.21
C LEU A 120 -6.36 -8.13 5.62
N PRO A 121 -7.25 -8.66 6.46
CA PRO A 121 -8.38 -7.89 6.95
C PRO A 121 -7.87 -6.73 7.80
N PHE A 122 -8.48 -5.56 7.65
CA PHE A 122 -8.17 -4.40 8.47
C PHE A 122 -9.44 -3.89 9.15
N LYS A 123 -9.35 -3.66 10.46
CA LYS A 123 -10.50 -3.20 11.25
C LYS A 123 -10.35 -1.74 11.64
N GLU A 124 -9.28 -1.39 12.33
CA GLU A 124 -9.02 -0.06 12.86
C GLU A 124 -7.53 0.10 13.20
N GLY A 125 -7.12 1.32 13.54
CA GLY A 125 -5.75 1.60 13.97
C GLY A 125 -4.86 2.16 12.87
N LEU A 126 -3.56 1.90 12.96
CA LEU A 126 -2.56 2.38 12.01
C LEU A 126 -1.97 1.20 11.26
N VAL A 127 -2.14 1.20 9.93
CA VAL A 127 -1.61 0.20 8.99
C VAL A 127 -0.14 -0.14 9.26
N TRP A 128 0.68 0.88 9.58
CA TRP A 128 2.08 0.66 9.92
C TRP A 128 2.28 -0.20 11.16
N ASN A 129 1.47 -0.02 12.20
CA ASN A 129 1.57 -0.84 13.41
C ASN A 129 1.11 -2.27 13.15
N GLU A 130 0.02 -2.45 12.41
CA GLU A 130 -0.45 -3.77 11.98
C GLU A 130 0.65 -4.49 11.18
N LEU A 131 1.31 -3.79 10.25
CA LEU A 131 2.43 -4.35 9.49
C LEU A 131 3.57 -4.82 10.42
N LEU A 132 3.96 -4.03 11.41
CA LEU A 132 5.02 -4.42 12.34
C LEU A 132 4.62 -5.65 13.15
N GLU A 133 3.36 -5.74 13.61
CA GLU A 133 2.84 -6.90 14.33
C GLU A 133 2.81 -8.15 13.45
N GLU A 134 2.30 -8.03 12.22
CA GLU A 134 2.25 -9.12 11.24
C GLU A 134 3.65 -9.63 10.86
N LEU A 135 4.66 -8.78 10.96
CA LEU A 135 6.07 -9.11 10.69
C LEU A 135 6.87 -9.45 11.95
N TYR A 136 6.24 -9.47 13.12
CA TYR A 136 6.89 -9.69 14.42
C TYR A 136 8.06 -8.73 14.70
N ILE A 137 7.96 -7.49 14.21
CA ILE A 137 8.97 -6.46 14.41
C ILE A 137 8.67 -5.69 15.69
N GLU A 138 9.58 -5.73 16.64
CA GLU A 138 9.50 -4.93 17.84
C GLU A 138 9.91 -3.48 17.59
N LYS A 139 9.25 -2.54 18.28
CA LYS A 139 9.62 -1.11 18.21
C LYS A 139 11.06 -0.83 18.64
N SER A 140 11.64 -1.70 19.46
CA SER A 140 13.03 -1.65 19.91
C SER A 140 14.01 -1.79 18.75
N GLU A 141 13.70 -2.64 17.76
CA GLU A 141 14.52 -2.91 16.57
C GLU A 141 14.57 -1.69 15.64
N LEU A 142 13.51 -0.89 15.63
CA LEU A 142 13.42 0.32 14.81
C LEU A 142 14.07 1.55 15.48
N LYS A 143 14.58 1.43 16.71
CA LYS A 143 15.25 2.55 17.39
C LYS A 143 16.52 2.92 16.63
N ASN A 144 16.78 4.23 16.54
CA ASN A 144 17.94 4.82 15.87
C ASN A 144 18.03 4.56 14.35
N GLN A 145 17.02 3.93 13.74
CA GLN A 145 16.92 3.78 12.29
C GLN A 145 16.30 5.03 11.66
N SER A 146 16.73 5.36 10.43
CA SER A 146 16.07 6.38 9.62
C SER A 146 14.62 5.99 9.29
N ALA A 147 13.82 6.91 8.78
CA ALA A 147 12.43 6.58 8.44
C ALA A 147 12.38 5.61 7.24
N GLU A 148 13.33 5.76 6.32
CA GLU A 148 13.56 4.94 5.13
C GLU A 148 14.02 3.53 5.51
N ASP A 149 15.02 3.42 6.40
CA ASP A 149 15.55 2.12 6.84
C ASP A 149 14.51 1.31 7.61
N LYS A 150 13.56 1.96 8.31
CA LYS A 150 12.43 1.25 8.93
C LYS A 150 11.57 0.52 7.90
N VAL A 151 11.37 1.11 6.72
CA VAL A 151 10.64 0.46 5.62
C VAL A 151 11.47 -0.68 5.04
N ALA A 152 12.78 -0.48 4.89
CA ALA A 152 13.69 -1.52 4.42
C ALA A 152 13.69 -2.72 5.37
N ILE A 153 13.74 -2.51 6.69
CA ILE A 153 13.63 -3.56 7.70
C ILE A 153 12.31 -4.32 7.56
N ALA A 154 11.19 -3.62 7.39
CA ALA A 154 9.89 -4.27 7.17
C ALA A 154 9.90 -5.14 5.89
N TYR A 155 10.48 -4.64 4.80
CA TYR A 155 10.64 -5.42 3.58
C TYR A 155 11.52 -6.66 3.79
N GLU A 156 12.66 -6.54 4.46
CA GLU A 156 13.53 -7.69 4.75
C GLU A 156 12.81 -8.75 5.60
N SER A 157 12.08 -8.36 6.64
CA SER A 157 11.27 -9.28 7.44
C SER A 157 10.18 -9.95 6.59
N ALA A 158 9.54 -9.21 5.68
CA ALA A 158 8.49 -9.72 4.83
C ALA A 158 8.96 -10.82 3.86
N LYS A 159 10.21 -10.82 3.42
CA LYS A 159 10.80 -11.90 2.59
C LYS A 159 10.76 -13.27 3.26
N SER A 160 10.85 -13.30 4.59
CA SER A 160 10.84 -14.53 5.38
C SER A 160 9.43 -14.99 5.78
N ARG A 161 8.43 -14.15 5.53
CA ARG A 161 7.07 -14.36 6.03
C ARG A 161 6.40 -15.52 5.30
N LYS A 162 5.77 -16.41 6.07
CA LYS A 162 5.02 -17.56 5.56
C LYS A 162 3.54 -17.41 5.87
N SER A 163 2.74 -17.21 4.83
CA SER A 163 1.30 -17.14 4.96
C SER A 163 0.61 -18.47 4.67
N LYS A 164 -0.32 -18.84 5.54
CA LYS A 164 -1.27 -19.95 5.33
C LYS A 164 -2.56 -19.50 4.64
N ALA A 165 -2.68 -18.23 4.28
CA ALA A 165 -3.85 -17.73 3.58
C ALA A 165 -4.05 -18.48 2.24
N PRO A 166 -5.29 -18.89 1.91
CA PRO A 166 -5.57 -19.61 0.68
C PRO A 166 -5.36 -18.71 -0.53
N LEU A 167 -4.83 -19.26 -1.61
CA LEU A 167 -4.88 -18.64 -2.92
C LEU A 167 -6.26 -18.89 -3.53
N VAL A 168 -6.97 -17.83 -3.86
CA VAL A 168 -8.30 -17.85 -4.48
C VAL A 168 -8.30 -16.99 -5.73
N SER A 169 -9.30 -17.16 -6.59
CA SER A 169 -9.52 -16.23 -7.69
C SER A 169 -9.95 -14.86 -7.16
N TYR A 170 -9.74 -13.81 -7.97
CA TYR A 170 -10.22 -12.48 -7.61
C TYR A 170 -11.74 -12.43 -7.43
N GLN A 171 -12.50 -13.16 -8.26
CA GLN A 171 -13.96 -13.22 -8.14
C GLN A 171 -14.39 -13.83 -6.81
N GLU A 172 -13.78 -14.95 -6.40
CA GLU A 172 -14.07 -15.57 -5.10
C GLU A 172 -13.74 -14.63 -3.93
N ALA A 173 -12.66 -13.86 -4.03
CA ALA A 173 -12.33 -12.84 -3.03
C ALA A 173 -13.37 -11.73 -2.99
N GLN A 174 -13.84 -11.25 -4.15
CA GLN A 174 -14.88 -10.22 -4.27
C GLN A 174 -16.21 -10.68 -3.68
N ASP A 175 -16.63 -11.91 -3.98
CA ASP A 175 -17.86 -12.51 -3.48
C ASP A 175 -17.85 -12.68 -1.94
N SER A 176 -16.66 -12.68 -1.33
CA SER A 176 -16.47 -12.78 0.12
C SER A 176 -16.47 -11.43 0.86
N THR A 177 -16.61 -10.32 0.13
CA THR A 177 -16.61 -8.97 0.72
C THR A 177 -17.89 -8.66 1.49
N PHE A 178 -17.82 -7.69 2.39
CA PHE A 178 -18.99 -7.18 3.13
C PHE A 178 -19.06 -5.66 3.09
N VAL A 179 -20.20 -5.09 3.51
CA VAL A 179 -20.34 -3.64 3.66
C VAL A 179 -19.72 -3.21 4.99
N VAL A 180 -18.71 -2.35 4.93
CA VAL A 180 -18.11 -1.74 6.13
C VAL A 180 -19.10 -0.73 6.72
N VAL A 181 -19.60 -1.00 7.92
CA VAL A 181 -20.43 -0.06 8.68
C VAL A 181 -19.49 0.68 9.63
N LYS A 182 -19.17 1.93 9.32
CA LYS A 182 -18.47 2.82 10.24
C LYS A 182 -19.52 3.46 11.14
N ASP A 183 -19.47 3.19 12.45
CA ASP A 183 -20.27 3.95 13.40
C ASP A 183 -19.98 5.42 13.16
N ALA A 184 -21.03 6.23 13.00
CA ALA A 184 -20.88 7.67 12.84
C ALA A 184 -20.07 8.16 14.03
N ALA A 185 -18.83 8.61 13.77
CA ALA A 185 -18.07 9.33 14.77
C ALA A 185 -19.00 10.44 15.25
N VAL A 186 -19.41 10.37 16.52
CA VAL A 186 -20.21 11.41 17.15
C VAL A 186 -19.35 12.65 17.02
N GLY A 187 -19.68 13.52 16.06
CA GLY A 187 -18.92 14.72 15.79
C GLY A 187 -18.76 15.47 17.10
N ALA A 188 -17.53 15.95 17.36
CA ALA A 188 -17.35 16.96 18.38
C ALA A 188 -18.33 18.11 18.09
N ILE A 189 -19.24 18.34 19.03
CA ILE A 189 -20.13 19.50 19.07
C ILE A 189 -19.26 20.74 19.31
#